data_AF-A0A847ERM6-F1
#
_entry.id   AF-A0A847ERM6-F1
#
_cell.length_a   1.000
_cell.length_b   1.000
_cell.length_c   1.000
_cell.angle_alpha   90.00
_cell.angle_beta   90.00
_cell.angle_gamma   90.00
#
_symmetry.space_group_name_H-M   'P 1'
#
loop_
_entity.id
_entity.type
_entity.pdbx_description
1 polymer ?
#
loop_
_entity_poly.entity_id
_entity_poly.type
_entity_poly.pdbx_seq_one_letter_code
_entity_poly.pdbx_strand_id
1 'polypeptide(L)' 'EDDLVRTAVTYVGGMTDRFAFDMAEQLLGWDPDRLPQGIGRGV' A
#
# COMPACT_ATOMS: atom_id res chain seq x y z
N GLU A 1 -17.22 7.25 15.62
CA GLU A 1 -16.41 7.89 14.56
C GLU A 1 -14.93 7.65 14.78
N ASP A 2 -14.40 8.00 15.97
CA ASP A 2 -13.00 7.75 16.37
C ASP A 2 -12.52 6.30 16.18
N ASP A 3 -13.37 5.30 16.41
CA ASP A 3 -13.00 3.89 16.29
C ASP A 3 -12.75 3.44 14.84
N LEU A 4 -13.55 3.93 13.89
CA LEU A 4 -13.36 3.63 12.47
C LEU A 4 -12.10 4.29 11.93
N VAL A 5 -11.87 5.56 12.31
CA VAL A 5 -10.65 6.29 11.93
C VAL A 5 -9.42 5.61 12.53
N ARG A 6 -9.47 5.24 13.81
CA ARG A 6 -8.38 4.52 14.48
C ARG A 6 -8.09 3.18 13.79
N THR A 7 -9.14 2.42 13.45
CA THR A 7 -9.01 1.14 12.76
C THR A 7 -8.36 1.31 11.39
N ALA A 8 -8.79 2.30 10.60
CA ALA A 8 -8.20 2.59 9.29
C ALA A 8 -6.73 3.01 9.40
N VAL A 9 -6.39 3.87 10.36
CA VAL A 9 -5.00 4.31 10.59
C VAL A 9 -4.12 3.15 11.04
N THR A 10 -4.60 2.28 11.94
CA THR A 10 -3.84 1.09 12.36
C THR A 10 -3.63 0.12 11.21
N TYR A 11 -4.65 -0.06 10.36
CA TYR A 11 -4.55 -0.91 9.17
C TYR A 11 -3.52 -0.37 8.17
N VAL A 12 -3.62 0.90 7.77
CA VAL A 12 -2.69 1.54 6.82
C VAL A 12 -1.29 1.66 7.40
N GLY A 13 -1.16 2.10 8.65
CA GLY A 13 0.12 2.27 9.33
C GLY A 13 0.85 0.95 9.64
N GLY A 14 0.12 -0.17 9.64
CA GLY A 14 0.70 -1.51 9.76
C GLY A 14 1.15 -2.14 8.43
N MET A 15 0.91 -1.48 7.29
CA MET A 15 1.33 -2.00 5.99
C MET A 15 2.85 -1.88 5.82
N THR A 16 3.44 -2.88 5.16
CA THR A 16 4.80 -2.76 4.64
C THR A 16 4.79 -1.96 3.34
N ASP A 17 5.90 -1.31 2.98
CA ASP A 17 6.03 -0.58 1.71
C ASP A 17 5.56 -1.44 0.53
N ARG A 18 5.98 -2.71 0.49
CA ARG A 18 5.56 -3.69 -0.53
C ARG A 18 4.06 -3.81 -0.63
N PHE A 19 3.41 -4.08 0.49
CA PHE A 19 1.97 -4.28 0.54
C PHE A 19 1.20 -3.00 0.18
N ALA A 20 1.66 -1.84 0.65
CA ALA A 20 1.05 -0.56 0.31
C ALA A 20 1.10 -0.28 -1.20
N PHE A 21 2.24 -0.57 -1.84
CA PHE A 21 2.39 -0.44 -3.30
C PHE A 21 1.60 -1.49 -4.08
N ASP A 22 1.46 -2.72 -3.59
CA ASP A 22 0.56 -3.73 -4.17
C ASP A 22 -0.90 -3.26 -4.14
N MET A 23 -1.35 -2.72 -3.01
CA MET A 23 -2.70 -2.19 -2.87
C MET A 23 -2.92 -0.94 -3.72
N ALA A 24 -1.91 -0.09 -3.90
CA ALA A 24 -2.00 1.09 -4.74
C ALA A 24 -2.24 0.75 -6.23
N GLU A 25 -1.61 -0.29 -6.75
CA GLU A 25 -1.93 -0.79 -8.10
C GLU A 25 -3.37 -1.31 -8.18
N GLN A 26 -3.77 -2.15 -7.24
CA GLN A 26 -5.07 -2.84 -7.29
C GLN A 26 -6.26 -1.91 -7.06
N LEU A 27 -6.14 -0.97 -6.11
CA LEU A 27 -7.26 -0.12 -5.68
C LEU A 27 -7.26 1.25 -6.36
N LEU A 28 -6.07 1.79 -6.66
CA LEU A 28 -5.92 3.15 -7.18
C LEU A 28 -5.49 3.16 -8.65
N GLY A 29 -5.18 1.99 -9.24
CA GLY A 29 -4.76 1.89 -10.63
C GLY A 29 -3.42 2.55 -10.90
N TRP A 30 -2.52 2.57 -9.90
CA TRP A 30 -1.17 3.09 -10.10
C TRP A 30 -0.42 2.26 -11.15
N ASP A 31 0.35 2.95 -11.98
CA ASP A 31 1.16 2.35 -13.02
C ASP A 31 2.35 1.58 -12.39
N PRO A 32 2.44 0.25 -12.56
CA PRO A 32 3.49 -0.59 -11.97
C PRO A 32 4.91 -0.15 -12.35
N ASP A 33 5.07 0.34 -13.58
CA ASP A 33 6.37 0.74 -14.12
C ASP A 33 6.90 2.02 -13.47
N ARG A 34 6.02 2.75 -12.77
CA ARG A 34 6.35 3.96 -12.02
C ARG A 34 6.61 3.69 -10.55
N LEU A 35 6.45 2.45 -10.09
CA LEU A 35 6.69 2.08 -8.69
C LEU A 35 8.16 1.72 -8.45
N PRO A 36 8.66 1.92 -7.21
CA PRO A 36 10.04 1.58 -6.87
C PRO A 36 10.32 0.10 -7.12
N GLN A 37 11.30 -0.16 -7.99
CA GLN A 37 11.81 -1.50 -8.23
C GLN A 37 12.64 -1.96 -7.01
N GLY A 38 12.52 -3.24 -6.61
CA GLY A 38 13.25 -3.78 -5.46
C GLY A 38 12.49 -3.83 -4.12
N ILE A 39 11.24 -3.35 -4.05
CA ILE A 39 10.35 -3.57 -2.89
C ILE A 39 9.61 -4.92 -3.01
N GLY A 40 10.17 -5.90 -3.73
CA GLY A 40 9.59 -7.23 -3.95
C GLY A 40 8.95 -7.43 -5.33
N ARG A 41 8.96 -6.42 -6.20
CA ARG A 41 8.79 -6.58 -7.64
C ARG A 41 10.15 -6.56 -8.33
N GLY A 42 10.42 -7.63 -9.11
CA GLY A 42 11.54 -7.75 -10.04
C GLY A 42 12.88 -8.11 -9.42
N VAL A 43 13.51 -9.15 -9.97
CA VAL A 43 14.96 -9.43 -9.87
C VAL A 43 15.76 -8.41 -10.67
#